data_AF-A0A918J1Q3-F1
#
_entry.id   AF-A0A918J1Q3-F1
#
_cell.length_a   1.000
_cell.length_b   1.000
_cell.length_c   1.000
_cell.angle_alpha   90.00
_cell.angle_beta   90.00
_cell.angle_gamma   90.00
#
_symmetry.space_group_name_H-M   'P 1'
#
loop_
_entity.id
_entity.type
_entity.pdbx_description
1 polymer ?
#
loop_
_entity_poly.entity_id
_entity_poly.type
_entity_poly.pdbx_seq_one_letter_code
_entity_poly.pdbx_strand_id
1 'polypeptide(L)'
;MPGKRLQRQYKDCLSQFNQWKHKDHANDWLVYPQNIGPYLSIDETALSRGELYTIITNKQAKGKNGALMGIFKGTKVEPIIDRLLRLPVFY
;
A
#
# COMPACT_ATOMS: atom_id res chain seq x y z
N MET A 1 -1.90 -22.90 -22.08
CA MET A 1 -2.41 -23.23 -20.73
C MET A 1 -3.50 -22.24 -20.35
N PRO A 2 -4.61 -22.63 -19.70
CA PRO A 2 -5.69 -21.69 -19.38
C PRO A 2 -5.25 -20.71 -18.28
N GLY A 3 -5.30 -19.40 -18.56
CA GLY A 3 -4.79 -18.35 -17.68
C GLY A 3 -5.40 -18.34 -16.26
N LYS A 4 -6.66 -18.76 -16.12
CA LYS A 4 -7.32 -18.93 -14.80
C LYS A 4 -6.57 -19.90 -13.88
N ARG A 5 -6.00 -20.98 -14.44
CA ARG A 5 -5.23 -21.96 -13.66
C ARG A 5 -3.93 -21.37 -13.14
N LEU A 6 -3.25 -20.58 -13.98
CA LEU A 6 -1.99 -19.91 -13.61
C LEU A 6 -2.22 -18.86 -12.52
N GLN A 7 -3.27 -18.05 -12.62
CA GLN A 7 -3.62 -17.07 -11.58
C GLN A 7 -3.89 -17.73 -10.23
N ARG A 8 -4.66 -18.83 -10.24
CA ARG A 8 -4.95 -19.61 -9.03
C ARG A 8 -3.67 -20.19 -8.42
N GLN A 9 -2.82 -20.84 -9.22
CA GLN A 9 -1.55 -21.38 -8.74
C GLN A 9 -0.62 -20.29 -8.19
N TYR A 10 -0.59 -19.13 -8.84
CA TYR A 10 0.19 -18.00 -8.36
C TYR A 10 -0.30 -17.53 -6.99
N LYS A 11 -1.61 -17.30 -6.83
CA LYS A 11 -2.20 -16.87 -5.55
C LYS A 11 -2.03 -17.93 -4.46
N ASP A 12 -2.40 -19.17 -4.75
CA ASP A 12 -2.56 -20.21 -3.73
C ASP A 12 -1.24 -20.89 -3.36
N CYS A 13 -0.24 -20.90 -4.26
CA CYS A 13 0.99 -21.66 -4.07
C CYS A 13 2.29 -20.84 -4.16
N LEU A 14 2.39 -19.83 -5.03
CA LEU A 14 3.68 -19.18 -5.35
C LEU A 14 3.89 -17.82 -4.67
N SER A 15 2.84 -17.02 -4.55
CA SER A 15 2.91 -15.63 -4.10
C SER A 15 2.91 -15.46 -2.59
N GLN A 16 2.74 -16.55 -1.83
CA GLN A 16 2.54 -16.51 -0.37
C GLN A 16 1.36 -15.62 0.06
N PHE A 17 0.39 -15.40 -0.84
CA PHE A 17 -0.76 -14.53 -0.58
C PHE A 17 -1.48 -14.87 0.74
N ASN A 18 -1.61 -16.16 1.05
CA ASN A 18 -2.27 -16.61 2.27
C ASN A 18 -1.47 -16.37 3.56
N GLN A 19 -0.15 -16.22 3.46
CA GLN A 19 0.77 -15.95 4.58
C GLN A 19 1.14 -14.46 4.64
N TRP A 20 0.61 -13.65 3.72
CA TRP A 20 0.95 -12.24 3.63
C TRP A 20 0.49 -11.51 4.90
N LYS A 21 1.44 -10.94 5.64
CA LYS A 21 1.21 -10.27 6.92
C LYS A 21 0.14 -9.16 6.91
N HIS A 22 -0.13 -8.58 5.74
CA HIS A 22 -1.09 -7.50 5.57
C HIS A 22 -2.46 -7.96 5.05
N LYS A 23 -2.63 -9.25 4.78
CA LYS A 23 -3.83 -9.80 4.11
C LYS A 23 -5.14 -9.33 4.73
N ASP A 24 -5.22 -9.26 6.06
CA ASP A 24 -6.45 -8.92 6.78
C ASP A 24 -6.87 -7.45 6.63
N HIS A 25 -5.92 -6.55 6.37
CA HIS A 25 -6.18 -5.11 6.28
C HIS A 25 -5.79 -4.49 4.92
N ALA A 26 -5.26 -5.29 3.99
CA ALA A 26 -4.73 -4.81 2.71
C ALA A 26 -5.78 -4.15 1.80
N ASN A 27 -7.06 -4.44 2.03
CA ASN A 27 -8.16 -3.76 1.33
C ASN A 27 -8.36 -2.32 1.79
N ASP A 28 -7.94 -1.99 3.01
CA ASP A 28 -8.15 -0.67 3.61
C ASP A 28 -6.87 0.15 3.61
N TRP A 29 -5.73 -0.47 3.87
CA TRP A 29 -4.44 0.24 3.87
C TRP A 29 -3.23 -0.68 3.76
N LEU A 30 -2.14 -0.15 3.22
CA LEU A 30 -0.81 -0.72 3.26
C LEU A 30 0.20 0.38 3.60
N VAL A 31 1.16 0.07 4.46
CA VAL A 31 2.22 1.02 4.85
C VAL A 31 3.57 0.32 4.87
N TYR A 32 4.59 1.04 4.42
CA TYR A 32 5.98 0.62 4.32
C TYR A 32 6.86 1.63 5.06
N PRO A 33 7.00 1.51 6.40
CA PRO A 33 7.74 2.47 7.21
C PRO A 33 9.20 2.65 6.77
N GLN A 34 9.82 1.62 6.22
CA GLN A 34 11.17 1.66 5.67
C GLN A 34 11.33 2.62 4.47
N ASN A 35 10.23 3.05 3.86
CA ASN A 35 10.23 3.97 2.72
C ASN A 35 10.04 5.44 3.14
N ILE A 36 9.91 5.72 4.45
CA ILE A 36 9.87 7.08 4.98
C ILE A 36 11.19 7.78 4.65
N GLY A 37 11.10 9.02 4.16
CA GLY A 37 12.26 9.82 3.82
C GLY A 37 11.91 11.31 3.83
N PRO A 38 12.89 12.19 3.59
CA PRO A 38 12.70 13.63 3.70
C PRO A 38 11.79 14.23 2.61
N TYR A 39 11.55 13.51 1.51
CA TYR A 39 10.81 14.01 0.35
C TYR A 39 9.49 13.25 0.17
N LEU A 40 8.55 13.42 1.10
CA LEU A 40 7.21 12.83 0.99
C LEU A 40 6.26 13.71 0.18
N SER A 41 5.37 13.07 -0.58
CA SER A 41 4.19 13.72 -1.15
C SER A 41 2.94 12.93 -0.81
N ILE A 42 1.80 13.62 -0.80
CA ILE A 42 0.47 13.05 -0.68
C ILE A 42 -0.25 13.25 -2.01
N ASP A 43 -1.02 12.26 -2.44
CA ASP A 43 -1.85 12.31 -3.63
C ASP A 43 -3.19 11.60 -3.37
N GLU A 44 -4.22 11.98 -4.13
CA GLU A 44 -5.55 11.37 -4.07
C GLU A 44 -5.93 10.84 -5.46
N THR A 45 -6.18 9.54 -5.57
CA THR A 45 -6.47 8.91 -6.86
C THR A 45 -7.69 7.99 -6.81
N ALA A 46 -8.43 7.95 -7.91
CA ALA A 46 -9.54 7.02 -8.10
C ALA A 46 -9.06 5.83 -8.94
N LEU A 47 -8.97 4.63 -8.35
CA LEU A 47 -8.49 3.43 -9.06
C LEU A 47 -9.60 2.71 -9.83
N SER A 48 -10.85 2.73 -9.33
CA SER A 48 -12.00 2.14 -10.02
C SER A 48 -13.33 2.65 -9.45
N ARG A 49 -14.35 2.84 -10.30
CA ARG A 49 -15.79 3.08 -9.96
C ARG A 49 -16.09 3.77 -8.61
N GLY A 50 -15.40 4.88 -8.30
CA GLY A 50 -15.64 5.68 -7.09
C GLY A 50 -14.83 5.31 -5.85
N GLU A 51 -13.93 4.32 -5.92
CA GLU A 51 -12.96 4.05 -4.87
C GLU A 51 -11.81 5.06 -4.93
N LEU A 52 -11.86 6.04 -4.03
CA LEU A 52 -10.78 6.99 -3.80
C LEU A 52 -9.74 6.39 -2.86
N TYR A 53 -8.48 6.75 -3.09
CA TYR A 53 -7.35 6.37 -2.25
C TYR A 53 -6.46 7.57 -1.99
N THR A 54 -5.98 7.70 -0.77
CA THR A 54 -4.86 8.59 -0.44
C THR A 54 -3.57 7.79 -0.53
N ILE A 55 -2.62 8.28 -1.32
CA ILE A 55 -1.31 7.65 -1.54
C ILE A 55 -0.24 8.59 -0.99
N ILE A 56 0.67 8.05 -0.19
CA ILE A 56 1.85 8.76 0.29
C ILE A 56 3.07 8.16 -0.39
N THR A 57 3.84 9.00 -1.08
CA THR A 57 5.02 8.57 -1.83
C THR A 57 6.29 9.26 -1.38
N ASN A 58 7.41 8.54 -1.38
CA ASN A 58 8.75 9.09 -1.25
C ASN A 58 9.31 9.43 -2.64
N LYS A 59 9.43 10.73 -2.93
CA LYS A 59 9.92 11.25 -4.21
C LYS A 59 11.41 11.01 -4.43
N GLN A 60 12.18 10.75 -3.37
CA GLN A 60 13.60 10.39 -3.49
C GLN A 60 13.80 9.13 -4.34
N ALA A 61 12.87 8.18 -4.25
CA ALA A 61 12.89 6.94 -5.03
C ALA A 61 12.52 7.14 -6.51
N LYS A 62 12.05 8.34 -6.92
CA LYS A 62 11.74 8.70 -8.32
C LYS A 62 10.83 7.67 -9.02
N GLY A 63 9.80 7.19 -8.32
CA GLY A 63 8.83 6.21 -8.83
C GLY A 63 9.35 4.76 -8.90
N LYS A 64 10.54 4.48 -8.39
CA LYS A 64 11.13 3.13 -8.34
C LYS A 64 10.75 2.42 -7.03
N ASN A 65 11.35 1.25 -6.80
CA ASN A 65 11.25 0.57 -5.51
C ASN A 65 11.60 1.53 -4.35
N GLY A 66 10.79 1.51 -3.30
CA GLY A 66 10.87 2.46 -2.19
C GLY A 66 10.01 3.72 -2.34
N ALA A 67 9.34 3.93 -3.49
CA ALA A 67 8.51 5.11 -3.68
C ALA A 67 7.18 5.06 -2.93
N LEU A 68 6.55 3.88 -2.77
CA LEU A 68 5.28 3.76 -2.07
C LEU A 68 5.51 3.70 -0.56
N MET A 69 5.18 4.76 0.17
CA MET A 69 5.26 4.77 1.64
C MET A 69 3.96 4.27 2.25
N GLY A 70 2.81 4.76 1.77
CA GLY A 70 1.50 4.32 2.24
C GLY A 70 0.43 4.45 1.18
N ILE A 71 -0.59 3.59 1.26
CA ILE A 71 -1.82 3.70 0.49
C ILE A 71 -2.98 3.40 1.44
N PHE A 72 -4.01 4.25 1.40
CA PHE A 72 -5.16 4.20 2.29
C PHE A 72 -6.43 4.32 1.45
N LYS A 73 -7.44 3.53 1.78
CA LYS A 73 -8.77 3.60 1.17
C LYS A 73 -9.52 4.82 1.71
N GLY A 74 -10.07 5.61 0.81
CA GLY A 74 -10.73 6.88 1.08
C GLY A 74 -9.77 8.05 1.21
N THR A 75 -10.35 9.23 1.43
CA THR A 75 -9.65 10.52 1.56
C THR A 75 -9.86 11.18 2.92
N LYS A 76 -10.54 10.48 3.84
CA LYS A 76 -10.75 10.98 5.21
C LYS A 76 -9.44 10.96 5.98
N VAL A 77 -9.10 12.07 6.60
CA VAL A 77 -7.80 12.30 7.22
C VAL A 77 -7.67 11.57 8.55
N GLU A 78 -8.74 11.45 9.34
CA GLU A 78 -8.72 10.88 10.69
C GLU A 78 -8.19 9.43 10.75
N PRO A 79 -8.71 8.47 9.96
CA PRO A 79 -8.19 7.11 9.97
C PRO A 79 -6.76 7.02 9.42
N ILE A 80 -6.36 7.94 8.53
CA ILE A 80 -5.00 7.97 7.98
C ILE A 80 -4.02 8.42 9.07
N ILE A 81 -4.31 9.50 9.78
CA ILE A 81 -3.46 10.01 10.87
C ILE A 81 -3.32 8.96 11.98
N ASP A 82 -4.43 8.33 12.41
CA ASP A 82 -4.39 7.29 13.45
C ASP A 82 -3.46 6.13 13.06
N ARG A 83 -3.40 5.77 11.77
CA ARG A 83 -2.47 4.74 11.29
C ARG A 83 -1.02 5.24 11.21
N LEU A 84 -0.81 6.45 10.72
CA LEU A 84 0.53 7.03 10.61
C LEU A 84 1.20 7.24 11.97
N LEU A 85 0.44 7.61 13.00
CA LEU A 85 0.97 7.81 14.35
C LEU A 85 1.39 6.50 15.05
N ARG A 86 0.93 5.35 14.56
CA ARG A 86 1.33 4.03 15.09
C ARG A 86 2.60 3.49 14.42
N LEU A 87 3.14 4.20 13.44
CA LEU A 87 4.35 3.76 12.76
C LEU A 87 5.57 3.92 13.68
N PRO A 88 6.50 2.95 13.65
CA PRO A 88 7.77 3.11 14.36
C PRO A 88 8.54 4.31 13.77
N VAL A 89 9.03 5.17 14.64
CA VAL A 89 9.96 6.26 14.26
C VAL A 89 11.36 5.68 14.29
N PHE A 90 12.00 5.60 13.13
CA PHE A 90 13.41 5.23 13.02
C PHE A 90 14.21 6.54 12.99
N TYR A 91 14.94 6.83 14.07
CA TYR A 91 15.90 7.94 14.16
C TYR A 91 17.25 7.53 13.57
#